data_AF-A0A941C7S2-F1
#
_entry.id   AF-A0A941C7S2-F1
#
_cell.length_a   1.000
_cell.length_b   1.000
_cell.length_c   1.000
_cell.angle_alpha   90.00
_cell.angle_beta   90.00
_cell.angle_gamma   90.00
#
_symmetry.space_group_name_H-M   'P 1'
#
loop_
_entity.id
_entity.type
_entity.pdbx_description
1 polymer ?
#
loop_
_entity_poly.entity_id
_entity_poly.type
_entity_poly.pdbx_seq_one_letter_code
_entity_poly.pdbx_strand_id
1 'polypeptide(L)'
;MLKAIISSKKYWKSVLFIGVGFIMIFSLIEHIMQYGGLAWEIFIEEKISNGRWLRYLVSRLMGGLMYGMIMAYYFELRKHKSNR
;
A
#
# COMPACT_ATOMS: atom_id res chain seq x y z
N MET A 1 14.70 -13.76 16.05
CA MET A 1 14.39 -13.86 14.60
C MET A 1 13.61 -12.66 14.09
N LEU A 2 12.38 -12.42 14.54
CA LEU A 2 11.55 -11.26 14.10
C LEU A 2 12.26 -9.90 14.22
N LYS A 3 12.91 -9.62 15.36
CA LYS A 3 13.66 -8.36 15.57
C LYS A 3 14.79 -8.15 14.54
N ALA A 4 15.46 -9.22 14.13
CA ALA A 4 16.54 -9.14 13.14
C ALA A 4 16.00 -8.89 11.72
N ILE A 5 14.86 -9.49 11.39
CA ILE A 5 14.17 -9.31 10.10
C ILE A 5 13.63 -7.88 9.97
N ILE A 6 12.91 -7.40 10.99
CA ILE A 6 12.34 -6.03 11.00
C ILE A 6 13.45 -4.96 11.09
N SER A 7 14.61 -5.28 11.67
CA SER A 7 15.76 -4.37 11.69
C SER A 7 16.52 -4.31 10.35
N SER A 8 16.21 -5.18 9.38
CA SER A 8 16.91 -5.22 8.10
C SER A 8 16.43 -4.11 7.16
N LYS A 9 17.34 -3.28 6.65
CA LYS A 9 17.04 -2.27 5.61
C LYS A 9 16.45 -2.91 4.34
N LYS A 10 16.79 -4.17 4.06
CA LYS A 10 16.31 -4.91 2.88
C LYS A 10 14.83 -5.27 3.03
N TYR A 11 14.40 -5.63 4.24
CA TYR A 11 12.99 -5.87 4.57
C TYR A 11 12.16 -4.61 4.34
N TRP A 12 12.59 -3.46 4.87
CA TRP A 12 11.89 -2.19 4.67
C TRP A 12 11.84 -1.73 3.21
N LYS A 13 12.88 -2.03 2.39
CA LYS A 13 12.82 -1.80 0.94
C LYS A 13 11.72 -2.64 0.27
N SER A 14 11.59 -3.90 0.64
CA SER A 14 10.52 -4.77 0.12
C SER A 14 9.14 -4.30 0.60
N VAL A 15 9.00 -3.90 1.87
CA VAL A 15 7.76 -3.33 2.41
C VAL A 15 7.38 -2.06 1.64
N LEU A 16 8.34 -1.17 1.38
CA LEU A 16 8.11 0.05 0.61
C LEU A 16 7.69 -0.28 -0.84
N PHE A 17 8.36 -1.22 -1.50
CA PHE A 17 8.03 -1.63 -2.87
C PHE A 17 6.62 -2.22 -2.97
N ILE A 18 6.26 -3.13 -2.05
CA ILE A 18 4.93 -3.73 -2.00
C ILE A 18 3.88 -2.68 -1.63
N GLY A 19 4.17 -1.79 -0.67
CA GLY A 19 3.29 -0.71 -0.27
C GLY A 19 3.00 0.28 -1.41
N VAL A 20 4.02 0.67 -2.17
CA VAL A 20 3.87 1.53 -3.36
C VAL A 20 3.06 0.81 -4.45
N GLY A 21 3.34 -0.47 -4.69
CA GLY A 21 2.55 -1.28 -5.62
C GLY A 21 1.07 -1.38 -5.22
N PHE A 22 0.80 -1.56 -3.92
CA PHE A 22 -0.56 -1.58 -3.39
C PHE A 22 -1.26 -0.24 -3.60
N ILE A 23 -0.60 0.88 -3.26
CA ILE A 23 -1.15 2.23 -3.47
C ILE A 23 -1.49 2.44 -4.95
N MET A 24 -0.58 2.07 -5.86
CA MET A 24 -0.81 2.18 -7.31
C MET A 24 -2.03 1.37 -7.75
N ILE A 25 -2.09 0.08 -7.42
CA ILE A 25 -3.20 -0.80 -7.81
C ILE A 25 -4.52 -0.31 -7.23
N PHE A 26 -4.56 0.02 -5.93
CA PHE A 26 -5.78 0.49 -5.29
C PHE A 26 -6.24 1.84 -5.85
N SER A 27 -5.30 2.74 -6.16
CA SER A 27 -5.62 4.02 -6.80
C SER A 27 -6.19 3.81 -8.20
N LEU A 28 -5.67 2.83 -8.94
CA LEU A 28 -6.13 2.47 -10.28
C LEU A 28 -7.53 1.84 -10.25
N ILE A 29 -7.76 0.87 -9.34
CA ILE A 29 -9.07 0.23 -9.14
C ILE A 29 -10.13 1.25 -8.75
N GLU A 30 -9.83 2.16 -7.82
CA GLU A 30 -10.81 3.16 -7.41
C GLU A 30 -11.08 4.18 -8.52
N HIS A 31 -10.08 4.60 -9.29
CA HIS A 31 -10.32 5.45 -10.46
C HIS A 31 -11.28 4.78 -11.44
N ILE A 32 -11.07 3.49 -11.71
CA ILE A 32 -11.90 2.71 -12.63
C ILE A 32 -13.32 2.51 -12.06
N MET A 33 -13.46 2.14 -10.79
CA MET A 33 -14.77 1.86 -10.18
C MET A 33 -15.59 3.11 -9.87
N GLN A 34 -14.93 4.17 -9.40
CA GLN A 34 -15.63 5.35 -8.87
C GLN A 34 -15.91 6.40 -9.96
N TYR A 35 -15.08 6.47 -11.01
CA TYR A 35 -15.22 7.48 -12.07
C TYR A 35 -15.44 6.89 -13.47
N GLY A 36 -15.39 5.56 -13.64
CA GLY A 36 -15.61 4.92 -14.94
C GLY A 36 -14.63 5.37 -16.04
N GLY A 37 -13.51 6.03 -15.68
CA GLY A 37 -12.59 6.70 -16.60
C GLY A 37 -11.61 7.68 -15.93
N LEU A 38 -10.85 8.44 -16.72
CA LEU A 38 -9.82 9.42 -16.31
C LEU A 38 -10.40 10.81 -15.95
N ALA A 39 -11.47 10.88 -15.16
CA ALA A 39 -12.04 12.17 -14.73
C ALA A 39 -11.37 12.68 -13.44
N TRP A 40 -10.11 13.10 -13.55
CA TRP A 40 -9.30 13.59 -12.44
C TRP A 40 -9.85 14.87 -11.77
N GLU A 41 -10.60 15.69 -12.51
CA GLU A 41 -11.12 16.97 -12.01
C GLU A 41 -12.25 16.79 -10.98
N ILE A 42 -13.17 15.83 -11.21
CA ILE A 42 -14.31 15.59 -10.31
C ILE A 42 -13.86 14.97 -8.99
N PHE A 43 -12.80 14.13 -9.00
CA PHE A 43 -12.25 13.50 -7.80
C PHE A 43 -11.62 14.52 -6.84
N ILE A 44 -10.94 15.53 -7.39
CA ILE A 44 -10.29 16.59 -6.63
C ILE A 44 -11.35 17.51 -6.02
N GLU A 45 -12.38 17.88 -6.78
CA GLU A 45 -13.41 18.82 -6.30
C GLU A 45 -14.29 18.22 -5.20
N GLU A 46 -14.73 16.96 -5.30
CA GLU A 46 -15.58 16.32 -4.27
C GLU A 46 -14.84 15.92 -2.98
N LYS A 47 -13.60 15.40 -3.10
CA LYS A 47 -12.86 14.89 -1.93
C LYS A 47 -12.03 15.94 -1.21
N ILE A 48 -11.55 16.99 -1.89
CA ILE A 48 -10.77 18.06 -1.26
C ILE A 48 -11.70 19.09 -0.58
N SER A 49 -12.83 19.42 -1.19
CA SER A 49 -13.82 20.39 -0.64
C SER A 49 -14.37 19.99 0.74
N ASN A 50 -14.55 18.69 0.99
CA ASN A 50 -15.10 18.20 2.26
C ASN A 50 -14.08 17.99 3.38
N GLY A 51 -12.80 18.34 3.19
CA GLY A 51 -11.75 18.18 4.22
C GLY A 51 -11.42 16.72 4.61
N ARG A 52 -12.05 15.73 3.97
CA ARG A 52 -11.86 14.29 4.25
C ARG A 52 -10.71 13.65 3.47
N TRP A 53 -10.05 14.42 2.60
CA TRP A 53 -8.89 13.97 1.82
C TRP A 53 -7.77 13.40 2.72
N LEU A 54 -7.56 13.98 3.91
CA LEU A 54 -6.54 13.53 4.85
C LEU A 54 -6.89 12.14 5.43
N ARG A 55 -8.15 11.93 5.86
CA ARG A 55 -8.61 10.62 6.36
C ARG A 55 -8.48 9.54 5.29
N TYR A 56 -8.77 9.91 4.05
CA TYR A 56 -8.67 9.04 2.90
C TYR A 56 -7.21 8.70 2.52
N LEU A 57 -6.30 9.67 2.57
CA LEU A 57 -4.87 9.44 2.35
C LEU A 57 -4.28 8.57 3.47
N VAL A 58 -4.61 8.88 4.72
CA VAL A 58 -4.14 8.14 5.89
C VAL A 58 -4.66 6.70 5.87
N SER A 59 -5.93 6.47 5.52
CA SER A 59 -6.46 5.10 5.43
C SER A 59 -5.77 4.28 4.34
N ARG A 60 -5.41 4.89 3.20
CA ARG A 60 -4.65 4.23 2.13
C ARG A 60 -3.20 3.96 2.50
N LEU A 61 -2.55 4.91 3.17
CA LEU A 61 -1.19 4.73 3.68
C LEU A 61 -1.16 3.63 4.75
N MET A 62 -2.11 3.64 5.69
CA MET A 62 -2.21 2.60 6.72
C MET A 62 -2.53 1.22 6.11
N GLY A 63 -3.47 1.15 5.16
CA GLY A 63 -3.81 -0.10 4.47
C GLY A 63 -2.63 -0.66 3.66
N GLY A 64 -1.95 0.20 2.90
CA GLY A 64 -0.78 -0.19 2.10
C GLY A 64 0.43 -0.59 2.97
N LEU A 65 0.68 0.13 4.07
CA LEU A 65 1.73 -0.23 5.03
C LEU A 65 1.43 -1.56 5.73
N MET A 66 0.19 -1.76 6.19
CA MET A 66 -0.22 -2.99 6.87
C MET A 66 -0.14 -4.19 5.93
N TYR A 67 -0.65 -4.06 4.70
CA TYR A 67 -0.56 -5.11 3.69
C TYR A 67 0.90 -5.39 3.27
N GLY A 68 1.71 -4.33 3.07
CA GLY A 68 3.13 -4.43 2.77
C GLY A 68 3.93 -5.14 3.86
N MET A 69 3.63 -4.87 5.13
CA MET A 69 4.25 -5.56 6.27
C MET A 69 3.88 -7.06 6.32
N ILE A 70 2.60 -7.39 6.17
CA ILE A 70 2.11 -8.78 6.15
C ILE A 70 2.77 -9.54 5.00
N MET A 71 2.79 -8.95 3.81
CA MET A 71 3.26 -9.65 2.62
C MET A 71 4.78 -9.76 2.57
N ALA A 72 5.52 -8.75 3.04
CA ALA A 72 6.96 -8.86 3.22
C ALA A 72 7.31 -9.95 4.24
N TYR A 73 6.57 -10.05 5.34
CA TYR A 73 6.76 -11.11 6.34
C TYR A 73 6.47 -12.51 5.75
N TYR A 74 5.39 -12.65 4.99
CA TYR A 74 5.06 -13.91 4.30
C TYR A 74 6.14 -14.30 3.29
N PHE A 75 6.70 -13.34 2.56
CA PHE A 75 7.76 -13.58 1.58
C PHE A 75 9.06 -14.03 2.25
N GLU A 76 9.44 -13.41 3.37
CA GLU A 76 10.60 -13.80 4.17
C GLU A 76 10.44 -15.23 4.73
N LEU A 77 9.25 -15.57 5.24
CA LEU A 77 8.93 -16.93 5.72
C LEU A 77 9.01 -17.97 4.60
N ARG A 78 8.47 -17.68 3.42
CA ARG A 78 8.58 -18.58 2.25
C ARG A 78 10.03 -18.82 1.86
N LYS A 79 10.86 -17.78 1.89
CA LYS A 79 12.27 -17.88 1.52
C LYS A 79 13.06 -18.80 2.46
N HIS A 80 12.74 -18.80 3.75
CA HIS A 80 13.30 -19.74 4.71
C HIS A 80 12.80 -21.18 4.52
N LYS A 81 11.57 -21.36 4.04
CA LYS A 81 10.99 -22.70 3.79
C LYS A 81 11.47 -23.34 2.49
N SER A 82 11.86 -22.53 1.49
CA SER A 82 12.37 -23.00 0.20
C SER A 82 13.86 -23.34 0.18
N ASN A 83 14.61 -22.95 1.23
CA ASN A 83 16.05 -23.19 1.33
C ASN A 83 16.39 -24.33 2.32
N ARG A 84 15.41 -25.22 2.55
CA ARG A 84 15.50 -26.43 3.36
C ARG A 84 14.90 -27.57 2.55
#